data_AF-A0A537XEJ9-F1
#
_entry.id   AF-A0A537XEJ9-F1
#
_cell.length_a   1.000
_cell.length_b   1.000
_cell.length_c   1.000
_cell.angle_alpha   90.00
_cell.angle_beta   90.00
_cell.angle_gamma   90.00
#
_symmetry.space_group_name_H-M   'P 1'
#
loop_
_entity.id
_entity.type
_entity.pdbx_description
1 polymer ?
#
loop_
_entity_poly.entity_id
_entity_poly.type
_entity_poly.pdbx_seq_one_letter_code
_entity_poly.pdbx_strand_id
1 'polypeptide(L)'
;MPSTGRIGRAAYERRRAAHLHAARAVLEDHIARVDWLRERIERYRTERLRALLVHAHERPPFHATRLRDIDPSSVTEAELVRIPPMVKQEAQDEWDAIITVPGA
;
A
#
# COMPACT_ATOMS: atom_id res chain seq x y z
N MET A 1 -7.78 -18.72 41.94
CA MET A 1 -7.07 -18.63 40.64
C MET A 1 -8.04 -18.14 39.58
N PRO A 2 -7.80 -17.01 38.90
CA PRO A 2 -8.69 -16.59 37.83
C PRO A 2 -8.59 -17.58 36.67
N SER A 3 -9.72 -18.17 36.28
CA SER A 3 -9.81 -19.17 35.20
C SER A 3 -9.23 -18.63 33.89
N THR A 4 -8.34 -19.40 33.26
CA THR A 4 -7.66 -19.14 31.98
C THR A 4 -8.59 -18.65 30.87
N GLY A 5 -9.86 -19.08 30.86
CA GLY A 5 -10.87 -18.62 29.91
C GLY A 5 -11.22 -17.13 30.02
N ARG A 6 -11.13 -16.54 31.21
CA ARG A 6 -11.39 -15.11 31.44
C ARG A 6 -10.26 -14.23 30.90
N ILE A 7 -9.02 -14.72 30.97
CA ILE A 7 -7.83 -14.04 30.45
C ILE A 7 -7.83 -14.05 28.90
N GLY A 8 -8.20 -15.19 28.30
CA GLY A 8 -8.34 -15.31 26.84
C GLY A 8 -9.41 -14.38 26.27
N ARG A 9 -10.58 -14.31 26.93
CA ARG A 9 -11.66 -13.38 26.54
C ARG A 9 -11.23 -11.91 26.63
N ALA A 10 -10.58 -11.51 27.72
CA ALA A 10 -10.10 -10.14 27.88
C ALA A 10 -9.02 -9.77 26.85
N ALA A 11 -8.13 -10.69 26.50
CA ALA A 11 -7.12 -10.47 25.46
C ALA A 11 -7.75 -10.31 24.06
N TYR A 12 -8.75 -11.15 23.74
CA TYR A 12 -9.52 -11.03 22.51
C TYR A 12 -10.25 -9.68 22.44
N GLU A 13 -10.95 -9.29 23.50
CA GLU A 13 -11.70 -8.03 23.56
C GLU A 13 -10.78 -6.81 23.36
N ARG A 14 -9.58 -6.82 23.93
CA ARG A 14 -8.57 -5.78 23.68
C ARG A 14 -8.10 -5.73 22.23
N ARG A 15 -7.78 -6.87 21.62
CA ARG A 15 -7.35 -6.92 20.21
C ARG A 15 -8.47 -6.47 19.28
N ARG A 16 -9.71 -6.91 19.55
CA ARG A 16 -10.89 -6.48 18.80
C ARG A 16 -11.10 -4.96 18.92
N ALA A 17 -11.00 -4.40 20.12
CA ALA A 17 -11.12 -2.96 20.34
C ALA A 17 -10.04 -2.18 19.56
N ALA A 18 -8.80 -2.65 19.57
CA ALA A 18 -7.71 -2.03 18.79
C ALA A 18 -7.98 -2.06 17.28
N HIS A 19 -8.47 -3.19 16.74
CA HIS A 19 -8.82 -3.27 15.32
C HIS A 19 -10.01 -2.39 14.94
N LEU A 20 -11.05 -2.34 15.78
CA LEU A 20 -12.19 -1.45 15.53
C LEU A 20 -11.80 0.03 15.60
N HIS A 21 -10.94 0.40 16.54
CA HIS A 21 -10.41 1.75 16.62
C HIS A 21 -9.61 2.10 15.37
N ALA A 22 -8.70 1.22 14.92
CA ALA A 22 -7.93 1.43 13.70
C ALA A 22 -8.84 1.55 12.46
N ALA A 23 -9.84 0.67 12.33
CA ALA A 23 -10.79 0.72 11.23
C ALA A 23 -11.61 2.02 11.22
N ARG A 24 -12.05 2.49 12.40
CA ARG A 24 -12.78 3.74 12.54
C ARG A 24 -11.94 4.96 12.17
N ALA A 25 -10.69 5.02 12.65
CA ALA A 25 -9.78 6.12 12.33
C ALA A 25 -9.53 6.21 10.81
N VAL A 26 -9.37 5.07 10.14
CA VAL A 26 -9.21 5.01 8.68
C VAL A 26 -10.51 5.42 7.96
N LEU A 27 -11.68 5.02 8.47
CA LEU A 27 -12.97 5.39 7.89
C LEU A 27 -13.22 6.90 7.98
N GLU A 28 -12.89 7.55 9.10
CA GLU A 28 -13.06 9.00 9.27
C GLU A 28 -12.24 9.78 8.23
N ASP A 29 -11.00 9.37 7.96
CA ASP A 29 -10.18 9.95 6.89
C ASP A 29 -10.77 9.69 5.49
N HIS A 30 -11.33 8.51 5.24
CA HIS A 30 -11.98 8.21 3.96
C HIS A 30 -13.28 8.98 3.73
N ILE A 31 -14.09 9.19 4.76
CA ILE A 31 -15.31 10.01 4.67
C ILE A 31 -14.92 11.45 4.33
N ALA A 32 -13.88 12.00 4.98
CA ALA A 32 -13.40 13.34 4.70
C ALA A 32 -12.93 13.53 3.24
N ARG A 33 -12.56 12.45 2.53
CA ARG A 33 -12.16 12.48 1.12
C ARG A 33 -13.34 12.61 0.15
N VAL A 34 -14.56 12.28 0.57
CA VAL A 34 -15.75 12.36 -0.29
C VAL A 34 -16.03 13.79 -0.74
N ASP A 35 -15.76 14.77 0.14
CA ASP A 35 -16.01 16.19 -0.12
C ASP A 35 -14.81 16.91 -0.76
N TRP A 36 -13.79 16.17 -1.22
CA TRP A 36 -12.62 16.81 -1.81
C TRP A 36 -12.93 17.45 -3.16
N LEU A 37 -12.51 18.71 -3.29
CA LEU A 37 -12.42 19.37 -4.58
C LEU A 37 -11.41 18.65 -5.48
N ARG A 38 -11.61 18.78 -6.80
CA ARG A 38 -10.79 18.13 -7.82
C ARG A 38 -9.30 18.37 -7.60
N GLU A 39 -8.89 19.61 -7.36
CA GLU A 39 -7.47 19.97 -7.22
C GLU A 39 -6.81 19.24 -6.04
N ARG A 40 -7.57 18.94 -4.98
CA ARG A 40 -7.08 18.16 -3.86
C ARG A 40 -6.93 16.68 -4.22
N ILE A 41 -7.84 16.14 -5.03
CA ILE A 41 -7.76 14.77 -5.54
C ILE A 41 -6.51 14.61 -6.41
N GLU A 42 -6.26 15.50 -7.36
CA GLU A 42 -5.09 15.43 -8.25
C GLU A 42 -3.77 15.52 -7.48
N ARG A 43 -3.67 16.43 -6.49
CA ARG A 43 -2.49 16.50 -5.60
C ARG A 43 -2.29 15.21 -4.82
N TYR A 44 -3.35 14.71 -4.19
CA TYR A 44 -3.28 13.50 -3.38
C TYR A 44 -2.87 12.28 -4.22
N ARG A 45 -3.45 12.10 -5.41
CA ARG A 45 -3.08 11.01 -6.31
C ARG A 45 -1.63 11.10 -6.75
N THR A 46 -1.14 12.30 -7.07
CA THR A 46 0.28 12.51 -7.39
C THR A 46 1.17 12.12 -6.20
N GLU A 47 0.88 12.60 -4.99
CA GLU A 47 1.63 12.23 -3.77
C GLU A 47 1.64 10.72 -3.53
N ARG A 48 0.48 10.06 -3.70
CA ARG A 48 0.36 8.60 -3.51
C ARG A 48 1.06 7.80 -4.60
N LEU A 49 1.02 8.25 -5.85
CA LEU A 49 1.76 7.65 -6.96
C LEU A 49 3.26 7.68 -6.69
N ARG A 50 3.79 8.83 -6.25
CA ARG A 50 5.19 9.00 -5.89
C ARG A 50 5.60 8.06 -4.75
N ALA A 51 4.82 8.03 -3.67
CA ALA A 51 5.07 7.14 -2.54
C ALA A 51 5.06 5.65 -2.95
N LEU A 52 4.15 5.25 -3.85
CA LEU A 52 4.09 3.89 -4.38
C LEU A 52 5.33 3.56 -5.22
N LEU A 53 5.77 4.47 -6.08
CA LEU A 53 6.94 4.26 -6.94
C LEU A 53 8.25 4.22 -6.14
N VAL A 54 8.40 5.07 -5.12
CA VAL A 54 9.51 4.97 -4.16
C VAL A 54 9.53 3.57 -3.52
N HIS A 55 8.38 3.11 -3.03
CA HIS A 55 8.29 1.80 -2.42
C HIS A 55 8.60 0.65 -3.40
N ALA A 56 8.15 0.75 -4.64
CA ALA A 56 8.39 -0.25 -5.68
C ALA A 56 9.87 -0.33 -6.09
N HIS A 57 10.59 0.79 -6.07
CA HIS A 57 12.05 0.82 -6.25
C HIS A 57 12.81 0.15 -5.10
N GLU A 58 12.25 0.15 -3.88
CA GLU A 58 12.94 -0.34 -2.69
C GLU A 58 12.87 -1.88 -2.48
N ARG A 59 11.88 -2.62 -3.03
CA ARG A 59 11.45 -3.87 -2.35
C ARG A 59 11.18 -5.16 -3.13
N PRO A 60 11.29 -5.25 -4.46
CA PRO A 60 12.07 -6.37 -5.03
C PRO A 60 12.87 -5.94 -6.29
N PRO A 61 14.01 -6.60 -6.62
CA PRO A 61 14.81 -6.29 -7.82
C PRO A 61 13.99 -6.27 -9.11
N PHE A 62 12.92 -7.06 -9.16
CA PHE A 62 11.98 -7.10 -10.27
C PHE A 62 11.36 -5.72 -10.58
N HIS A 63 10.74 -5.07 -9.59
CA HIS A 63 10.09 -3.78 -9.80
C HIS A 63 11.10 -2.66 -10.04
N ALA A 64 12.23 -2.66 -9.32
CA ALA A 64 13.30 -1.69 -9.52
C ALA A 64 13.83 -1.71 -10.97
N THR A 65 14.02 -2.90 -11.55
CA THR A 65 14.49 -3.04 -12.94
C THR A 65 13.48 -2.49 -13.94
N ARG A 66 12.19 -2.81 -13.76
CA ARG A 66 11.10 -2.38 -14.65
C ARG A 66 10.87 -0.86 -14.60
N LEU A 67 11.12 -0.24 -13.44
CA LEU A 67 10.85 1.17 -13.18
C LEU A 67 12.09 2.05 -13.23
N ARG A 68 13.25 1.53 -13.63
CA ARG A 68 14.55 2.23 -13.61
C ARG A 68 14.55 3.59 -14.31
N ASP A 69 13.73 3.74 -15.35
CA ASP A 69 13.67 4.95 -16.19
C ASP A 69 12.60 5.96 -15.70
N ILE A 70 11.95 5.68 -14.56
CA ILE A 70 10.95 6.54 -13.91
C ILE A 70 11.53 7.13 -12.64
N ASP A 71 11.62 8.46 -12.59
CA ASP A 71 11.98 9.21 -11.38
C ASP A 71 10.75 9.38 -10.47
N PRO A 72 10.72 8.74 -9.28
CA PRO A 72 9.58 8.83 -8.37
C PRO A 72 9.34 10.22 -7.79
N SER A 73 10.34 11.12 -7.82
CA SER A 73 10.22 12.44 -7.20
C SER A 73 9.48 13.45 -8.08
N SER A 74 9.52 13.27 -9.40
CA SER A 74 8.96 14.19 -10.39
C SER A 74 7.71 13.68 -11.08
N VAL A 75 7.47 12.37 -11.10
CA VAL A 75 6.35 11.73 -11.80
C VAL A 75 4.98 12.33 -11.46
N THR A 76 4.13 12.41 -12.48
CA THR A 76 2.73 12.87 -12.41
C THR A 76 1.77 11.83 -12.97
N GLU A 77 0.46 11.99 -12.76
CA GLU A 77 -0.56 11.10 -13.34
C GLU A 77 -0.47 10.99 -14.87
N ALA A 78 -0.09 12.08 -15.56
CA ALA A 78 0.06 12.08 -17.01
C ALA A 78 1.16 11.11 -17.50
N GLU A 79 2.13 10.78 -16.64
CA GLU A 79 3.23 9.89 -16.96
C GLU A 79 2.93 8.41 -16.68
N LEU A 80 1.72 8.07 -16.18
CA LEU A 80 1.29 6.68 -16.02
C LEU A 80 1.40 5.87 -17.32
N VAL A 81 1.23 6.53 -18.47
CA VAL A 81 1.39 5.90 -19.80
C VAL A 81 2.80 5.35 -20.05
N ARG A 82 3.81 5.87 -19.33
CA ARG A 82 5.21 5.41 -19.44
C ARG A 82 5.48 4.20 -18.55
N ILE A 83 4.60 3.89 -17.59
CA ILE A 83 4.77 2.75 -16.70
C ILE A 83 4.36 1.49 -17.47
N PRO A 84 5.26 0.51 -17.66
CA PRO A 84 4.92 -0.69 -18.42
C PRO A 84 3.83 -1.48 -17.69
N PRO A 85 2.66 -1.75 -18.32
CA PRO A 85 1.57 -2.47 -17.68
C PRO A 85 2.03 -3.88 -17.33
N MET A 86 1.69 -4.37 -16.14
CA MET A 86 1.99 -5.74 -15.75
C MET A 86 0.81 -6.63 -16.15
N VAL A 87 1.03 -7.50 -17.13
CA VAL A 87 -0.01 -8.46 -17.54
C VAL A 87 0.02 -9.67 -16.60
N LYS A 88 -1.13 -10.32 -16.44
CA LYS A 88 -1.27 -11.45 -15.51
C LYS A 88 -0.24 -12.55 -15.76
N GLN A 89 -0.01 -12.91 -17.03
CA GLN A 89 0.93 -13.98 -17.38
C GLN A 89 2.35 -13.66 -16.93
N GLU A 90 2.83 -12.44 -17.21
CA GLU A 90 4.15 -11.96 -16.77
C GLU A 90 4.29 -11.99 -15.24
N ALA A 91 3.26 -11.59 -14.51
CA ALA A 91 3.27 -11.67 -13.04
C ALA A 91 3.29 -13.11 -12.50
N GLN A 92 2.73 -14.07 -13.25
CA GLN A 92 2.77 -15.49 -12.88
C GLN A 92 4.13 -16.11 -13.20
N ASP A 93 4.73 -15.76 -14.35
CA ASP A 93 6.03 -16.26 -14.77
C ASP A 93 7.15 -15.74 -13.85
N GLU A 94 7.03 -14.50 -13.38
CA GLU A 94 8.02 -13.81 -12.54
C GLU A 94 7.65 -13.82 -11.04
N TRP A 95 6.70 -14.68 -10.64
CA TRP A 95 6.12 -14.66 -9.29
C TRP A 95 7.18 -14.73 -8.18
N ASP A 96 8.14 -15.64 -8.31
CA ASP A 96 9.21 -15.80 -7.32
C ASP A 96 10.07 -14.53 -7.19
N ALA A 97 10.38 -13.87 -8.29
CA ALA A 97 11.13 -12.61 -8.31
C ALA A 97 10.34 -11.42 -7.75
N ILE A 98 9.00 -11.51 -7.78
CA ILE A 98 8.09 -10.49 -7.23
C ILE A 98 7.97 -10.65 -5.71
N ILE A 99 7.79 -11.87 -5.20
CA ILE A 99 7.52 -12.10 -3.77
C ILE A 99 8.75 -12.37 -2.92
N THR A 100 9.89 -12.68 -3.55
CA THR A 100 11.13 -13.03 -2.84
C THR A 100 12.12 -11.87 -2.90
N VAL A 101 12.62 -11.47 -1.73
CA VAL A 101 13.80 -10.59 -1.63
C VAL A 101 14.97 -11.46 -1.20
N PRO A 102 15.95 -11.74 -2.09
CA PRO A 102 17.10 -12.55 -1.72
C PRO A 102 17.87 -11.93 -0.55
N GLY A 103 18.01 -12.67 0.56
CA GLY A 103 18.80 -12.25 1.72
C GLY A 103 18.12 -11.29 2.70
N ALA A 104 16.79 -11.12 2.62
CA ALA A 104 15.99 -10.41 3.63
C ALA A 104 15.54 -11.32 4.79
#